data_AF-A0A7X6YBX2-F1
#
_entry.id   AF-A0A7X6YBX2-F1
#
_cell.length_a   1.000
_cell.length_b   1.000
_cell.length_c   1.000
_cell.angle_alpha   90.00
_cell.angle_beta   90.00
_cell.angle_gamma   90.00
#
_symmetry.space_group_name_H-M   'P 1'
#
loop_
_entity.id
_entity.type
_entity.pdbx_description
1 polymer ?
#
loop_
_entity_poly.entity_id
_entity_poly.type
_entity_poly.pdbx_seq_one_letter_code
_entity_poly.pdbx_strand_id
1 'polypeptide(L)'
;GRGEEMGLYYLDLFGNEVLVHAEAPGCFDPLPLRPRAAPPVLPRRRTFDHPNAAGRFYLQNVYIGTHMQGVKPDAVKYLRIVESPEKRNWSERGWQGQGEQAPAMNWHNFENKRILGTVPVEPDGSAYFEVPGNTFVFFQALDADGMMIQSMRSGAYVQPGETYGCVGCHENRVGDIPPVTAPPLAMRRKPDALNGWRGGPRLFSFQKEVQPVFDRHCVSCHDYGKKAGDRLNLSGDRDSVFCASYVDLWALGVITCVGGGPAEVQQAYSWGSHPSRLIQKVRAGHAKVVLNAEELDRLITWVDLNAPYYPEYASAYPQNPGGRSPLTSAEVQRLKTLTGVQIAHAHGARQRAQLSFARPELSRILTGATNATARAEALALIREGARRLREMPRADMDGFTACDRDQVRETKYQARLARELRVYGALREGRRVYDEEQRTSEEATR
;
A
#
# COMPACT_ATOMS: atom_id res chain seq x y z
N GLY A 1 29.66 -14.64 -36.93
CA GLY A 1 30.63 -14.77 -35.82
C GLY A 1 29.92 -15.45 -34.66
N ARG A 2 30.63 -16.14 -33.78
CA ARG A 2 30.04 -16.85 -32.63
C ARG A 2 29.48 -15.85 -31.60
N GLY A 3 28.23 -15.41 -31.77
CA GLY A 3 27.48 -14.61 -30.78
C GLY A 3 28.11 -13.28 -30.36
N GLU A 4 27.41 -12.54 -29.50
CA GLU A 4 27.99 -11.49 -28.65
C GLU A 4 28.56 -12.16 -27.40
N GLU A 5 29.79 -11.82 -27.01
CA GLU A 5 30.47 -12.39 -25.84
C GLU A 5 30.74 -11.29 -24.80
N MET A 6 30.55 -11.60 -23.51
CA MET A 6 30.83 -10.67 -22.41
C MET A 6 32.31 -10.77 -22.00
N GLY A 7 32.98 -9.62 -21.90
CA GLY A 7 34.38 -9.52 -21.53
C GLY A 7 34.66 -8.35 -20.60
N LEU A 8 35.85 -8.35 -20.00
CA LEU A 8 36.37 -7.21 -19.26
C LEU A 8 37.03 -6.26 -20.25
N TYR A 9 36.54 -5.02 -20.30
CA TYR A 9 37.08 -3.97 -21.15
C TYR A 9 37.69 -2.86 -20.30
N TYR A 10 38.83 -2.36 -20.75
CA TYR A 10 39.35 -1.08 -20.31
C TYR A 10 38.74 0.00 -21.20
N LEU A 11 38.09 0.98 -20.55
CA LEU A 11 37.49 2.14 -21.20
C LEU A 11 38.31 3.37 -20.84
N ASP A 12 38.79 4.10 -21.84
CA ASP A 12 39.47 5.38 -21.61
C ASP A 12 38.59 6.60 -21.91
N LEU A 13 39.11 7.79 -21.58
CA LEU A 13 38.40 9.06 -21.76
C LEU A 13 38.34 9.53 -23.22
N PHE A 14 39.04 8.87 -24.14
CA PHE A 14 38.99 9.16 -25.58
C PHE A 14 37.97 8.30 -26.32
N GLY A 15 37.29 7.40 -25.59
CA GLY A 15 36.31 6.48 -26.15
C GLY A 15 36.91 5.21 -26.73
N ASN A 16 38.16 4.88 -26.39
CA ASN A 16 38.73 3.59 -26.77
C ASN A 16 38.21 2.48 -25.84
N GLU A 17 37.89 1.34 -26.44
CA GLU A 17 37.51 0.12 -25.74
C GLU A 17 38.55 -0.97 -26.03
N VAL A 18 39.27 -1.39 -24.98
CA VAL A 18 40.31 -2.41 -25.10
C VAL A 18 39.87 -3.65 -24.34
N LEU A 19 39.70 -4.77 -25.06
CA LEU A 19 39.42 -6.05 -24.43
C LEU A 19 40.63 -6.47 -23.58
N VAL A 20 40.43 -6.56 -22.27
CA VAL A 20 41.42 -7.00 -21.30
C VAL A 20 41.38 -8.52 -21.14
N HIS A 21 40.18 -9.09 -21.05
CA HIS A 21 40.00 -10.52 -20.86
C HIS A 21 38.58 -10.95 -21.24
N ALA A 22 38.44 -12.12 -21.88
CA ALA A 22 37.15 -12.76 -22.12
C ALA A 22 37.32 -14.28 -22.00
N GLU A 23 36.37 -14.92 -21.33
CA GLU A 23 36.24 -16.37 -21.25
C GLU A 23 34.76 -16.77 -21.15
N ALA A 24 34.44 -18.02 -21.45
CA ALA A 24 33.07 -18.54 -21.33
C ALA A 24 32.73 -18.85 -19.85
N PRO A 25 31.50 -18.58 -19.38
CA PRO A 25 30.33 -18.09 -20.14
C PRO A 25 30.23 -16.56 -20.24
N GLY A 26 31.21 -15.83 -19.72
CA GLY A 26 31.28 -14.37 -19.75
C GLY A 26 31.97 -13.80 -18.51
N CYS A 27 32.68 -12.70 -18.66
CA CYS A 27 33.33 -12.00 -17.54
C CYS A 27 32.53 -10.78 -17.07
N PHE A 28 32.39 -10.60 -15.76
CA PHE A 28 31.62 -9.52 -15.13
C PHE A 28 32.34 -8.96 -13.90
N ASP A 29 31.89 -7.79 -13.43
CA ASP A 29 32.26 -7.17 -12.15
C ASP A 29 33.76 -7.20 -11.79
N PRO A 30 34.65 -6.64 -12.65
CA PRO A 30 36.07 -6.64 -12.38
C PRO A 30 36.37 -5.88 -11.08
N LEU A 31 37.11 -6.52 -10.17
CA LEU A 31 37.58 -5.91 -8.92
C LEU A 31 39.10 -5.75 -8.95
N PRO A 32 39.64 -4.62 -9.43
CA PRO A 32 41.08 -4.39 -9.46
C PRO A 32 41.72 -4.50 -8.08
N LEU A 33 42.72 -5.36 -7.95
CA LEU A 33 43.50 -5.50 -6.72
C LEU A 33 44.49 -4.34 -6.61
N ARG A 34 44.13 -3.31 -5.84
CA ARG A 34 44.99 -2.17 -5.54
C ARG A 34 44.83 -1.69 -4.10
N PRO A 35 45.87 -1.07 -3.50
CA PRO A 35 45.74 -0.38 -2.23
C PRO A 35 44.62 0.67 -2.29
N ARG A 36 43.81 0.78 -1.23
CA ARG A 36 42.73 1.76 -1.10
C ARG A 36 42.79 2.39 0.29
N ALA A 37 42.53 3.70 0.37
CA ALA A 37 42.37 4.37 1.66
C ALA A 37 41.12 3.83 2.37
N ALA A 38 41.24 3.53 3.66
CA ALA A 38 40.11 3.12 4.47
C ALA A 38 39.11 4.30 4.59
N PRO A 39 37.81 4.08 4.40
CA PRO A 39 36.82 5.14 4.56
C PRO A 39 36.73 5.60 6.04
N PRO A 40 36.27 6.83 6.31
CA PRO A 40 36.07 7.31 7.67
C PRO A 40 35.06 6.44 8.43
N VAL A 41 35.36 6.16 9.71
CA VAL A 41 34.41 5.46 10.60
C VAL A 41 33.51 6.49 11.27
N LEU A 42 32.21 6.44 10.98
CA LEU A 42 31.22 7.31 11.62
C LEU A 42 30.76 6.75 12.97
N PRO A 43 30.45 7.62 13.96
CA PRO A 43 29.87 7.18 15.24
C PRO A 43 28.53 6.47 15.05
N ARG A 44 28.29 5.44 15.87
CA ARG A 44 27.01 4.72 15.90
C ARG A 44 25.91 5.60 16.51
N ARG A 45 24.82 5.83 15.77
CA ARG A 45 23.66 6.65 16.18
C ARG A 45 22.38 5.85 16.48
N ARG A 46 22.51 4.54 16.63
CA ARG A 46 21.40 3.60 16.90
C ARG A 46 21.61 2.83 18.20
N THR A 47 20.53 2.31 18.76
CA THR A 47 20.53 1.28 19.79
C THR A 47 20.21 -0.10 19.20
N PHE A 48 20.32 -1.13 20.04
CA PHE A 48 20.01 -2.53 19.70
C PHE A 48 19.06 -3.17 20.72
N ASP A 49 18.23 -2.36 21.39
CA ASP A 49 17.34 -2.84 22.45
C ASP A 49 16.29 -3.81 21.90
N HIS A 50 15.70 -3.46 20.75
CA HIS A 50 14.78 -4.30 20.00
C HIS A 50 14.75 -3.83 18.52
N PRO A 51 14.49 -4.69 17.52
CA PRO A 51 14.36 -4.27 16.12
C PRO A 51 13.35 -3.14 15.91
N ASN A 52 12.24 -3.18 16.67
CA ASN A 52 11.18 -2.17 16.60
C ASN A 52 11.21 -1.17 17.77
N ALA A 53 12.31 -1.10 18.54
CA ALA A 53 12.44 -0.04 19.54
C ALA A 53 12.39 1.34 18.86
N ALA A 54 11.90 2.34 19.59
CA ALA A 54 11.52 3.63 19.01
C ALA A 54 12.70 4.36 18.35
N GLY A 55 12.46 4.90 17.16
CA GLY A 55 13.23 5.99 16.57
C GLY A 55 12.38 7.27 16.53
N ARG A 56 12.98 8.39 16.15
CA ARG A 56 12.30 9.70 16.15
C ARG A 56 12.43 10.41 14.81
N PHE A 57 11.37 11.10 14.43
CA PHE A 57 11.38 12.07 13.35
C PHE A 57 11.12 13.47 13.90
N TYR A 58 11.86 14.45 13.40
CA TYR A 58 11.49 15.86 13.55
C TYR A 58 11.29 16.50 12.17
N LEU A 59 10.30 17.36 12.07
CA LEU A 59 10.01 18.21 10.92
C LEU A 59 10.21 19.66 11.36
N GLN A 60 11.08 20.39 10.68
CA GLN A 60 11.34 21.79 11.00
C GLN A 60 10.15 22.68 10.66
N ASN A 61 9.66 22.66 9.42
CA ASN A 61 8.48 23.44 9.02
C ASN A 61 7.78 22.82 7.81
N VAL A 62 6.56 22.32 8.01
CA VAL A 62 5.74 21.66 6.97
C VAL A 62 5.47 22.52 5.73
N TYR A 63 5.50 23.85 5.84
CA TYR A 63 5.23 24.76 4.73
C TYR A 63 6.42 24.98 3.79
N ILE A 64 7.61 24.49 4.15
CA ILE A 64 8.76 24.50 3.25
C ILE A 64 8.62 23.31 2.30
N GLY A 65 8.29 23.54 1.04
CA GLY A 65 8.10 22.44 0.11
C GLY A 65 7.86 22.89 -1.32
N THR A 66 8.29 22.07 -2.28
CA THR A 66 8.15 22.35 -3.71
C THR A 66 6.72 22.20 -4.24
N HIS A 67 5.86 21.48 -3.50
CA HIS A 67 4.50 21.12 -3.91
C HIS A 67 3.46 21.56 -2.87
N MET A 68 3.72 22.70 -2.25
CA MET A 68 2.88 23.32 -1.20
C MET A 68 2.18 24.59 -1.71
N GLN A 69 2.07 24.77 -3.03
CA GLN A 69 1.42 25.93 -3.62
C GLN A 69 -0.03 26.06 -3.15
N GLY A 70 -0.42 27.25 -2.68
CA GLY A 70 -1.78 27.54 -2.22
C GLY A 70 -2.08 27.05 -0.79
N VAL A 71 -1.17 26.34 -0.13
CA VAL A 71 -1.30 26.00 1.29
C VAL A 71 -1.00 27.25 2.12
N LYS A 72 -2.02 27.73 2.85
CA LYS A 72 -1.86 28.88 3.73
C LYS A 72 -1.07 28.50 4.98
N PRO A 73 -0.28 29.42 5.56
CA PRO A 73 0.24 29.23 6.91
C PRO A 73 -0.88 28.84 7.88
N ASP A 74 -0.55 28.01 8.85
CA ASP A 74 -1.49 27.47 9.85
C ASP A 74 -2.61 26.54 9.32
N ALA A 75 -2.66 26.25 8.00
CA ALA A 75 -3.64 25.30 7.45
C ALA A 75 -3.41 23.84 7.89
N VAL A 76 -2.14 23.42 8.02
CA VAL A 76 -1.77 22.09 8.49
C VAL A 76 -1.84 22.06 10.02
N LYS A 77 -2.69 21.19 10.56
CA LYS A 77 -2.88 21.00 12.01
C LYS A 77 -2.27 19.71 12.52
N TYR A 78 -2.16 18.69 11.67
CA TYR A 78 -1.69 17.38 12.08
C TYR A 78 -0.82 16.72 11.02
N LEU A 79 0.03 15.78 11.46
CA LEU A 79 0.62 14.77 10.59
C LEU A 79 -0.01 13.41 10.91
N ARG A 80 -0.54 12.72 9.91
CA ARG A 80 -0.88 11.29 10.02
C ARG A 80 0.33 10.47 9.58
N ILE A 81 0.75 9.56 10.46
CA ILE A 81 1.86 8.62 10.23
C ILE A 81 1.27 7.29 9.79
N VAL A 82 1.65 6.85 8.60
CA VAL A 82 1.14 5.62 7.99
C VAL A 82 2.31 4.72 7.66
N GLU A 83 2.23 3.47 8.10
CA GLU A 83 3.11 2.39 7.69
C GLU A 83 2.65 1.82 6.35
N SER A 84 3.60 1.53 5.45
CA SER A 84 3.41 0.61 4.33
C SER A 84 4.19 -0.68 4.65
N PRO A 85 3.48 -1.73 5.13
CA PRO A 85 4.11 -2.99 5.51
C PRO A 85 4.74 -3.71 4.32
N GLU A 86 5.74 -4.54 4.61
CA GLU A 86 6.43 -5.33 3.61
C GLU A 86 5.51 -6.34 2.92
N LYS A 87 5.75 -6.52 1.62
CA LYS A 87 5.06 -7.52 0.83
C LYS A 87 5.73 -8.89 1.00
N ARG A 88 5.04 -9.80 1.70
CA ARG A 88 5.54 -11.17 1.98
C ARG A 88 4.96 -12.24 1.06
N ASN A 89 3.81 -11.97 0.45
CA ASN A 89 3.03 -12.96 -0.30
C ASN A 89 2.71 -12.47 -1.71
N TRP A 90 2.56 -13.42 -2.63
CA TRP A 90 2.18 -13.16 -4.02
C TRP A 90 1.43 -14.35 -4.63
N SER A 91 0.41 -14.03 -5.43
CA SER A 91 -0.33 -14.99 -6.26
C SER A 91 0.45 -15.35 -7.53
N GLU A 92 0.00 -16.39 -8.25
CA GLU A 92 0.56 -16.76 -9.56
C GLU A 92 0.03 -15.86 -10.68
N ARG A 93 -1.21 -15.39 -10.55
CA ARG A 93 -1.83 -14.49 -11.52
C ARG A 93 -1.66 -13.04 -11.06
N GLY A 94 -1.18 -12.22 -11.99
CA GLY A 94 -1.15 -10.77 -11.84
C GLY A 94 -2.54 -10.12 -11.90
N TRP A 95 -2.59 -8.91 -11.40
CA TRP A 95 -3.70 -7.98 -11.41
C TRP A 95 -3.25 -6.72 -12.15
N GLN A 96 -3.92 -6.40 -13.25
CA GLN A 96 -3.56 -5.30 -14.14
C GLN A 96 -4.29 -4.02 -13.69
N GLY A 97 -3.90 -3.51 -12.51
CA GLY A 97 -4.32 -2.18 -12.04
C GLY A 97 -3.68 -1.08 -12.87
N GLN A 98 -3.21 0.01 -12.26
CA GLN A 98 -2.35 1.00 -12.94
C GLN A 98 -0.89 0.51 -13.14
N GLY A 99 -0.71 -0.80 -13.18
CA GLY A 99 0.52 -1.58 -13.20
C GLY A 99 0.19 -3.03 -12.87
N GLU A 100 1.14 -3.94 -13.01
CA GLU A 100 0.94 -5.34 -12.65
C GLU A 100 1.37 -5.62 -11.20
N GLN A 101 0.46 -6.20 -10.42
CA GLN A 101 0.76 -6.69 -9.08
C GLN A 101 0.14 -8.07 -8.84
N ALA A 102 0.75 -8.89 -7.99
CA ALA A 102 0.19 -10.18 -7.59
C ALA A 102 0.23 -10.30 -6.05
N PRO A 103 -0.91 -10.43 -5.34
CA PRO A 103 -2.29 -10.42 -5.83
C PRO A 103 -2.85 -8.99 -6.05
N ALA A 104 -4.13 -8.92 -6.44
CA ALA A 104 -4.90 -7.68 -6.44
C ALA A 104 -5.04 -7.12 -5.02
N MET A 105 -4.69 -5.84 -4.87
CA MET A 105 -4.80 -5.08 -3.61
C MET A 105 -5.74 -3.87 -3.72
N ASN A 106 -5.72 -3.19 -4.88
CA ASN A 106 -6.43 -1.95 -5.18
C ASN A 106 -6.38 -1.70 -6.71
N TRP A 107 -7.18 -0.76 -7.22
CA TRP A 107 -7.10 -0.23 -8.58
C TRP A 107 -5.94 0.77 -8.81
N HIS A 108 -5.64 1.62 -7.81
CA HIS A 108 -4.70 2.75 -7.91
C HIS A 108 -3.33 2.54 -7.26
N ASN A 109 -3.25 1.67 -6.24
CA ASN A 109 -1.99 1.39 -5.52
C ASN A 109 -1.74 -0.12 -5.37
N PHE A 110 -0.57 -0.46 -4.82
CA PHE A 110 -0.09 -1.84 -4.78
C PHE A 110 0.26 -2.35 -3.38
N GLU A 111 -0.17 -1.62 -2.35
CA GLU A 111 0.29 -1.84 -0.98
C GLU A 111 -0.86 -1.85 0.03
N ASN A 112 -0.71 -2.65 1.07
CA ASN A 112 -1.52 -2.50 2.27
C ASN A 112 -0.99 -1.33 3.11
N LYS A 113 -1.82 -0.83 4.03
CA LYS A 113 -1.51 0.35 4.84
C LYS A 113 -1.95 0.14 6.27
N ARG A 114 -1.21 0.71 7.22
CA ARG A 114 -1.57 0.71 8.65
C ARG A 114 -1.31 2.09 9.23
N ILE A 115 -2.34 2.70 9.79
CA ILE A 115 -2.20 4.01 10.41
C ILE A 115 -1.61 3.79 11.80
N LEU A 116 -0.44 4.37 12.05
CA LEU A 116 0.24 4.27 13.35
C LEU A 116 -0.29 5.32 14.32
N GLY A 117 -0.64 6.51 13.82
CA GLY A 117 -1.25 7.56 14.62
C GLY A 117 -1.27 8.90 13.91
N THR A 118 -1.78 9.90 14.62
CA THR A 118 -1.79 11.30 14.20
C THR A 118 -1.15 12.15 15.31
N VAL A 119 -0.27 13.06 14.94
CA VAL A 119 0.45 13.96 15.86
C VAL A 119 0.19 15.42 15.50
N PRO A 120 0.19 16.35 16.47
CA PRO A 120 -0.02 17.75 16.20
C PRO A 120 1.14 18.36 15.40
N VAL A 121 0.81 19.38 14.60
CA VAL A 121 1.78 20.32 14.03
C VAL A 121 1.67 21.62 14.82
N GLU A 122 2.80 22.12 15.28
CA GLU A 122 2.89 23.34 16.06
C GLU A 122 2.60 24.59 15.20
N PRO A 123 2.29 25.75 15.81
CA PRO A 123 2.03 26.98 15.07
C PRO A 123 3.17 27.45 14.15
N ASP A 124 4.42 27.06 14.44
CA ASP A 124 5.58 27.34 13.58
C ASP A 124 5.75 26.33 12.42
N GLY A 125 4.82 25.38 12.27
CA GLY A 125 4.83 24.33 11.26
C GLY A 125 5.66 23.10 11.63
N SER A 126 6.23 23.06 12.84
CA SER A 126 7.10 21.97 13.28
C SER A 126 6.33 20.78 13.86
N ALA A 127 6.92 19.59 13.80
CA ALA A 127 6.40 18.38 14.44
C ALA A 127 7.55 17.50 14.93
N TYR A 128 7.34 16.75 16.02
CA TYR A 128 8.35 15.87 16.59
C TYR A 128 7.68 14.65 17.22
N PHE A 129 7.99 13.44 16.73
CA PHE A 129 7.25 12.23 17.08
C PHE A 129 8.11 10.97 17.05
N GLU A 130 7.68 9.96 17.80
CA GLU A 130 8.31 8.64 17.82
C GLU A 130 7.62 7.70 16.81
N VAL A 131 8.40 6.82 16.19
CA VAL A 131 7.91 5.72 15.35
C VAL A 131 8.59 4.41 15.76
N PRO A 132 7.98 3.24 15.51
CA PRO A 132 8.69 1.98 15.67
C PRO A 132 9.91 1.93 14.72
N GLY A 133 11.07 1.54 15.25
CA GLY A 133 12.29 1.40 14.46
C GLY A 133 12.14 0.39 13.31
N ASN A 134 12.93 0.56 12.26
CA ASN A 134 12.94 -0.26 11.05
C ASN A 134 11.55 -0.42 10.37
N THR A 135 10.63 0.51 10.62
CA THR A 135 9.29 0.51 10.03
C THR A 135 9.24 1.53 8.90
N PHE A 136 8.82 1.09 7.72
CA PHE A 136 8.70 1.97 6.56
C PHE A 136 7.42 2.80 6.65
N VAL A 137 7.59 4.10 6.89
CA VAL A 137 6.50 5.05 7.15
C VAL A 137 6.48 6.19 6.13
N PHE A 138 5.30 6.74 5.91
CA PHE A 138 5.09 7.97 5.16
C PHE A 138 4.13 8.88 5.92
N PHE A 139 4.19 10.18 5.63
CA PHE A 139 3.43 11.20 6.35
C PHE A 139 2.40 11.87 5.45
N GLN A 140 1.26 12.21 6.05
CA GLN A 140 0.22 13.04 5.44
C GLN A 140 0.02 14.29 6.27
N ALA A 141 0.17 15.47 5.65
CA ALA A 141 -0.20 16.74 6.27
C ALA A 141 -1.72 16.89 6.21
N LEU A 142 -2.35 17.11 7.36
CA LEU A 142 -3.80 17.18 7.49
C LEU A 142 -4.24 18.58 7.93
N ASP A 143 -5.42 19.01 7.45
CA ASP A 143 -6.09 20.22 7.91
C ASP A 143 -6.82 20.03 9.25
N ALA A 144 -7.56 21.06 9.69
CA ALA A 144 -8.33 21.04 10.93
C ALA A 144 -9.49 20.02 10.92
N ASP A 145 -9.99 19.64 9.73
CA ASP A 145 -11.04 18.64 9.54
C ASP A 145 -10.47 17.21 9.43
N GLY A 146 -9.14 17.06 9.53
CA GLY A 146 -8.46 15.77 9.35
C GLY A 146 -8.32 15.32 7.89
N MET A 147 -8.56 16.22 6.94
CA MET A 147 -8.45 15.98 5.51
C MET A 147 -7.02 16.20 5.02
N MET A 148 -6.52 15.31 4.16
CA MET A 148 -5.17 15.37 3.65
C MET A 148 -4.96 16.55 2.69
N ILE A 149 -4.08 17.47 3.09
CA ILE A 149 -3.56 18.55 2.26
C ILE A 149 -2.49 18.02 1.30
N GLN A 150 -1.56 17.23 1.82
CA GLN A 150 -0.42 16.69 1.06
C GLN A 150 0.01 15.34 1.66
N SER A 151 0.55 14.46 0.82
CA SER A 151 1.07 13.16 1.25
C SER A 151 2.41 12.89 0.60
N MET A 152 3.34 12.37 1.40
CA MET A 152 4.53 11.73 0.86
C MET A 152 4.10 10.61 -0.10
N ARG A 153 4.72 10.58 -1.28
CA ARG A 153 4.65 9.48 -2.26
C ARG A 153 5.91 8.61 -2.27
N SER A 154 6.73 8.78 -1.24
CA SER A 154 7.84 7.94 -0.83
C SER A 154 7.64 7.58 0.64
N GLY A 155 8.59 6.86 1.23
CA GLY A 155 8.63 6.67 2.68
C GLY A 155 10.02 6.94 3.25
N ALA A 156 10.10 6.86 4.56
CA ALA A 156 11.33 6.90 5.33
C ALA A 156 11.25 5.82 6.41
N TYR A 157 12.39 5.49 6.98
CA TYR A 157 12.46 4.71 8.22
C TYR A 157 13.59 5.27 9.06
N VAL A 158 13.55 4.95 10.35
CA VAL A 158 14.63 5.24 11.30
C VAL A 158 15.03 3.95 11.99
N GLN A 159 16.30 3.84 12.34
CA GLN A 159 16.76 2.75 13.17
C GLN A 159 16.39 3.01 14.65
N PRO A 160 16.33 1.97 15.50
CA PRO A 160 16.13 2.14 16.93
C PRO A 160 17.08 3.18 17.54
N GLY A 161 16.55 4.14 18.30
CA GLY A 161 17.31 5.21 18.94
C GLY A 161 17.78 6.34 18.02
N GLU A 162 17.63 6.20 16.70
CA GLU A 162 17.98 7.24 15.75
C GLU A 162 16.99 8.41 15.82
N THR A 163 17.48 9.62 15.52
CA THR A 163 16.64 10.79 15.27
C THR A 163 16.95 11.32 13.88
N TYR A 164 15.95 11.37 13.01
CA TYR A 164 16.06 11.83 11.64
C TYR A 164 15.22 13.11 11.42
N GLY A 165 15.77 14.05 10.65
CA GLY A 165 15.19 15.36 10.43
C GLY A 165 14.82 15.63 8.99
N CYS A 166 13.66 16.25 8.77
CA CYS A 166 13.29 16.87 7.50
C CYS A 166 13.17 18.39 7.70
N VAL A 167 13.62 19.17 6.73
CA VAL A 167 13.45 20.63 6.76
C VAL A 167 11.99 20.98 6.45
N GLY A 168 11.39 20.24 5.51
CA GLY A 168 10.04 20.53 5.04
C GLY A 168 9.32 19.35 4.41
N CYS A 169 8.20 19.63 3.72
CA CYS A 169 7.40 18.64 3.02
C CYS A 169 7.81 18.60 1.54
N HIS A 170 8.75 17.72 1.20
CA HIS A 170 9.30 17.59 -0.16
C HIS A 170 10.06 18.86 -0.61
N GLU A 171 10.92 19.35 0.28
CA GLU A 171 11.88 20.43 0.08
C GLU A 171 12.98 20.06 -0.93
N ASN A 172 13.69 21.07 -1.42
CA ASN A 172 14.87 20.84 -2.24
C ASN A 172 16.00 20.20 -1.40
N ARG A 173 16.46 19.00 -1.79
CA ARG A 173 17.50 18.24 -1.08
C ARG A 173 18.93 18.70 -1.35
N VAL A 174 19.14 19.53 -2.37
CA VAL A 174 20.47 20.05 -2.77
C VAL A 174 20.54 21.59 -2.70
N GLY A 175 19.49 22.23 -2.19
CA GLY A 175 19.41 23.68 -2.03
C GLY A 175 19.77 24.13 -0.62
N ASP A 176 19.81 25.44 -0.44
CA ASP A 176 20.04 26.05 0.87
C ASP A 176 18.92 25.68 1.84
N ILE A 177 19.32 25.20 3.02
CA ILE A 177 18.42 24.95 4.13
C ILE A 177 18.09 26.31 4.77
N PRO A 178 16.81 26.73 4.86
CA PRO A 178 16.46 27.98 5.51
C PRO A 178 17.00 28.03 6.94
N PRO A 179 17.75 29.08 7.31
CA PRO A 179 18.40 29.16 8.61
C PRO A 179 17.35 29.14 9.72
N VAL A 180 17.63 28.34 10.75
CA VAL A 180 16.80 28.23 11.95
C VAL A 180 17.23 29.33 12.93
N THR A 181 16.41 30.35 13.16
CA THR A 181 16.73 31.42 14.12
C THR A 181 16.46 31.02 15.58
N ALA A 182 15.59 30.04 15.81
CA ALA A 182 15.32 29.45 17.12
C ALA A 182 14.92 27.97 16.96
N PRO A 183 15.22 27.09 17.93
CA PRO A 183 14.80 25.69 17.87
C PRO A 183 13.28 25.56 17.62
N PRO A 184 12.85 24.67 16.69
CA PRO A 184 11.44 24.46 16.39
C PRO A 184 10.63 24.15 17.66
N LEU A 185 9.40 24.65 17.75
CA LEU A 185 8.55 24.53 18.94
C LEU A 185 8.38 23.06 19.36
N ALA A 186 8.19 22.16 18.39
CA ALA A 186 7.97 20.74 18.67
C ALA A 186 9.17 20.08 19.38
N MET A 187 10.40 20.54 19.11
CA MET A 187 11.62 20.03 19.73
C MET A 187 11.87 20.57 21.14
N ARG A 188 11.05 21.50 21.64
CA ARG A 188 11.14 22.03 23.01
C ARG A 188 10.45 21.13 24.04
N ARG A 189 9.77 20.07 23.57
CA ARG A 189 9.06 19.09 24.38
C ARG A 189 9.44 17.68 23.96
N LYS A 190 8.92 16.69 24.70
CA LYS A 190 9.09 15.26 24.35
C LYS A 190 8.40 14.96 23.02
N PRO A 191 8.92 13.99 22.23
CA PRO A 191 8.29 13.59 20.99
C PRO A 191 6.90 13.01 21.27
N ASP A 192 5.96 13.28 20.37
CA ASP A 192 4.61 12.75 20.44
C ASP A 192 4.58 11.23 20.23
N ALA A 193 3.78 10.54 21.04
CA ALA A 193 3.51 9.12 20.91
C ALA A 193 2.37 8.88 19.91
N LEU A 194 2.43 7.74 19.22
CA LEU A 194 1.43 7.33 18.24
C LEU A 194 0.33 6.48 18.89
N ASN A 195 -0.92 6.93 18.80
CA ASN A 195 -2.06 6.34 19.50
C ASN A 195 -3.02 5.55 18.59
N GLY A 196 -2.61 5.22 17.36
CA GLY A 196 -3.44 4.54 16.37
C GLY A 196 -4.52 5.42 15.73
N TRP A 197 -5.54 4.78 15.17
CA TRP A 197 -6.66 5.43 14.49
C TRP A 197 -7.95 4.64 14.76
N ARG A 198 -8.89 5.28 15.48
CA ARG A 198 -10.13 4.66 15.96
C ARG A 198 -9.85 3.31 16.65
N GLY A 199 -8.93 3.34 17.62
CA GLY A 199 -8.32 2.17 18.26
C GLY A 199 -6.87 1.95 17.84
N GLY A 200 -6.29 0.81 18.23
CA GLY A 200 -4.89 0.51 17.96
C GLY A 200 -4.55 0.34 16.47
N PRO A 201 -3.26 0.46 16.10
CA PRO A 201 -2.80 0.25 14.72
C PRO A 201 -3.19 -1.12 14.18
N ARG A 202 -3.76 -1.15 12.97
CA ARG A 202 -4.16 -2.37 12.27
C ARG A 202 -4.09 -2.18 10.75
N LEU A 203 -3.99 -3.29 10.02
CA LEU A 203 -4.02 -3.27 8.56
C LEU A 203 -5.39 -2.79 8.09
N PHE A 204 -5.40 -1.78 7.21
CA PHE A 204 -6.62 -1.15 6.74
C PHE A 204 -7.41 -2.08 5.83
N SER A 205 -8.70 -2.28 6.11
CA SER A 205 -9.60 -3.08 5.29
C SER A 205 -10.82 -2.26 4.90
N PHE A 206 -11.08 -2.12 3.60
CA PHE A 206 -12.28 -1.42 3.13
C PHE A 206 -13.56 -2.04 3.69
N GLN A 207 -13.62 -3.37 3.73
CA GLN A 207 -14.77 -4.12 4.23
C GLN A 207 -15.02 -3.90 5.72
N LYS A 208 -13.98 -3.65 6.52
CA LYS A 208 -14.12 -3.42 7.98
C LYS A 208 -14.27 -1.96 8.33
N GLU A 209 -13.58 -1.06 7.61
CA GLU A 209 -13.47 0.34 7.99
C GLU A 209 -14.45 1.26 7.24
N VAL A 210 -14.90 0.90 6.03
CA VAL A 210 -15.63 1.79 5.11
C VAL A 210 -17.02 1.25 4.75
N GLN A 211 -17.10 0.00 4.29
CA GLN A 211 -18.38 -0.60 3.86
C GLN A 211 -19.49 -0.49 4.93
N PRO A 212 -19.23 -0.65 6.24
CA PRO A 212 -20.28 -0.50 7.25
C PRO A 212 -20.92 0.90 7.31
N VAL A 213 -20.19 1.95 6.91
CA VAL A 213 -20.74 3.31 6.79
C VAL A 213 -21.75 3.36 5.63
N PHE A 214 -21.40 2.77 4.48
CA PHE A 214 -22.31 2.68 3.34
C PHE A 214 -23.52 1.80 3.63
N ASP A 215 -23.34 0.67 4.31
CA ASP A 215 -24.44 -0.24 4.65
C ASP A 215 -25.49 0.46 5.53
N ARG A 216 -25.04 1.23 6.52
CA ARG A 216 -25.94 1.95 7.44
C ARG A 216 -26.68 3.10 6.76
N HIS A 217 -26.00 3.85 5.88
CA HIS A 217 -26.47 5.18 5.47
C HIS A 217 -26.80 5.32 3.98
N CYS A 218 -26.30 4.43 3.12
CA CYS A 218 -26.32 4.64 1.67
C CYS A 218 -27.02 3.49 0.93
N VAL A 219 -26.80 2.25 1.34
CA VAL A 219 -27.26 1.06 0.62
C VAL A 219 -28.79 1.02 0.47
N SER A 220 -29.56 1.51 1.44
CA SER A 220 -31.04 1.55 1.32
C SER A 220 -31.55 2.22 0.04
N CYS A 221 -30.81 3.20 -0.51
CA CYS A 221 -31.07 3.84 -1.80
C CYS A 221 -30.11 3.38 -2.92
N HIS A 222 -28.86 3.09 -2.59
CA HIS A 222 -27.77 2.78 -3.52
C HIS A 222 -27.49 1.27 -3.63
N ASP A 223 -28.53 0.47 -3.84
CA ASP A 223 -28.42 -0.99 -3.96
C ASP A 223 -28.99 -1.51 -5.29
N TYR A 224 -28.74 -2.78 -5.60
CA TYR A 224 -29.32 -3.45 -6.76
C TYR A 224 -30.86 -3.31 -6.77
N GLY A 225 -31.42 -3.02 -7.95
CA GLY A 225 -32.85 -2.82 -8.14
C GLY A 225 -33.39 -1.49 -7.60
N LYS A 226 -32.52 -0.59 -7.11
CA LYS A 226 -32.89 0.77 -6.72
C LYS A 226 -32.44 1.77 -7.79
N LYS A 227 -33.27 2.78 -8.05
CA LYS A 227 -33.00 3.85 -9.02
C LYS A 227 -31.66 4.58 -8.79
N ALA A 228 -31.26 4.77 -7.52
CA ALA A 228 -29.96 5.36 -7.20
C ALA A 228 -28.80 4.36 -7.38
N GLY A 229 -29.02 3.09 -7.07
CA GLY A 229 -28.08 1.99 -7.33
C GLY A 229 -27.74 1.79 -8.82
N ASP A 230 -28.70 2.03 -9.71
CA ASP A 230 -28.47 2.00 -11.16
C ASP A 230 -27.42 3.02 -11.60
N ARG A 231 -27.31 4.14 -10.87
CA ARG A 231 -26.29 5.18 -11.13
C ARG A 231 -24.99 4.94 -10.37
N LEU A 232 -25.08 4.53 -9.12
CA LEU A 232 -23.94 4.22 -8.24
C LEU A 232 -24.40 3.17 -7.23
N ASN A 233 -23.88 1.94 -7.33
CA ASN A 233 -24.19 0.88 -6.39
C ASN A 233 -23.15 0.90 -5.26
N LEU A 234 -23.60 0.96 -4.01
CA LEU A 234 -22.77 1.02 -2.80
C LEU A 234 -22.90 -0.23 -1.92
N SER A 235 -23.46 -1.32 -2.46
CA SER A 235 -23.53 -2.59 -1.75
C SER A 235 -22.16 -3.23 -1.53
N GLY A 236 -22.00 -3.90 -0.39
CA GLY A 236 -20.81 -4.67 -0.02
C GLY A 236 -20.70 -6.03 -0.72
N ASP A 237 -21.59 -6.31 -1.68
CA ASP A 237 -21.63 -7.57 -2.40
C ASP A 237 -20.30 -7.84 -3.11
N ARG A 238 -19.68 -8.96 -2.78
CA ARG A 238 -18.39 -9.35 -3.35
C ARG A 238 -18.57 -9.73 -4.82
N ASP A 239 -17.81 -9.07 -5.68
CA ASP A 239 -17.54 -9.41 -7.07
C ASP A 239 -16.28 -10.30 -7.14
N SER A 240 -15.82 -10.61 -8.36
CA SER A 240 -14.65 -11.44 -8.66
C SER A 240 -13.43 -11.06 -7.81
N VAL A 241 -13.09 -9.77 -7.69
CA VAL A 241 -11.86 -9.34 -6.99
C VAL A 241 -12.14 -8.41 -5.81
N PHE A 242 -13.07 -7.47 -5.93
CA PHE A 242 -13.44 -6.53 -4.86
C PHE A 242 -14.95 -6.60 -4.63
N CYS A 243 -15.55 -5.69 -3.87
CA CYS A 243 -17.01 -5.58 -3.78
C CYS A 243 -17.58 -4.51 -4.72
N ALA A 244 -18.90 -4.55 -4.91
CA ALA A 244 -19.62 -3.71 -5.85
C ALA A 244 -19.41 -2.21 -5.58
N SER A 245 -19.55 -1.77 -4.33
CA SER A 245 -19.32 -0.38 -3.92
C SER A 245 -17.95 0.15 -4.33
N TYR A 246 -16.89 -0.61 -4.04
CA TYR A 246 -15.52 -0.24 -4.33
C TYR A 246 -15.27 -0.13 -5.84
N VAL A 247 -15.73 -1.12 -6.61
CA VAL A 247 -15.58 -1.14 -8.06
C VAL A 247 -16.36 0.00 -8.71
N ASP A 248 -17.60 0.25 -8.28
CA ASP A 248 -18.43 1.31 -8.86
C ASP A 248 -17.88 2.71 -8.54
N LEU A 249 -17.43 2.97 -7.31
CA LEU A 249 -16.83 4.25 -6.93
C LEU A 249 -15.60 4.59 -7.78
N TRP A 250 -14.77 3.58 -8.05
CA TRP A 250 -13.61 3.70 -8.94
C TRP A 250 -14.00 3.89 -10.41
N ALA A 251 -14.85 2.99 -10.93
CA ALA A 251 -15.26 2.95 -12.34
C ALA A 251 -15.87 4.28 -12.76
N LEU A 252 -16.71 4.86 -11.90
CA LEU A 252 -17.42 6.11 -12.12
C LEU A 252 -16.62 7.37 -11.75
N GLY A 253 -15.41 7.21 -11.20
CA GLY A 253 -14.51 8.31 -10.82
C GLY A 253 -15.13 9.22 -9.74
N VAL A 254 -15.81 8.64 -8.75
CA VAL A 254 -16.44 9.40 -7.65
C VAL A 254 -15.40 9.80 -6.60
N ILE A 255 -14.30 9.06 -6.54
CA ILE A 255 -13.10 9.34 -5.75
C ILE A 255 -11.93 9.74 -6.66
N THR A 256 -11.05 10.58 -6.14
CA THR A 256 -9.87 11.12 -6.82
C THR A 256 -8.62 10.55 -6.17
N CYS A 257 -8.11 9.46 -6.74
CA CYS A 257 -6.93 8.75 -6.28
C CYS A 257 -5.81 8.87 -7.32
N VAL A 258 -4.58 8.69 -6.88
CA VAL A 258 -3.38 8.80 -7.73
C VAL A 258 -2.79 7.43 -8.00
N GLY A 259 -2.37 7.22 -9.25
CA GLY A 259 -1.83 5.94 -9.67
C GLY A 259 -0.36 5.72 -9.38
N GLY A 260 0.14 4.55 -9.78
CA GLY A 260 1.56 4.21 -9.74
C GLY A 260 2.47 5.01 -10.68
N GLY A 261 1.95 5.88 -11.54
CA GLY A 261 2.76 6.76 -12.42
C GLY A 261 2.25 8.21 -12.44
N PRO A 262 2.98 9.15 -13.07
CA PRO A 262 4.44 9.27 -13.14
C PRO A 262 5.08 9.50 -11.76
N ALA A 263 6.42 9.51 -11.68
CA ALA A 263 7.19 9.75 -10.45
C ALA A 263 6.99 11.16 -9.86
N GLU A 264 6.32 12.05 -10.59
CA GLU A 264 6.11 13.43 -10.21
C GLU A 264 5.27 13.53 -8.93
N VAL A 265 5.74 14.42 -8.07
CA VAL A 265 5.04 14.75 -6.83
C VAL A 265 3.81 15.57 -7.16
N GLN A 266 2.73 15.28 -6.46
CA GLN A 266 1.44 15.90 -6.69
C GLN A 266 1.35 17.22 -5.92
N GLN A 267 0.71 18.23 -6.51
CA GLN A 267 0.45 19.47 -5.79
C GLN A 267 -0.51 19.23 -4.62
N ALA A 268 -0.36 20.04 -3.56
CA ALA A 268 -1.29 20.01 -2.44
C ALA A 268 -2.75 20.15 -2.90
N TYR A 269 -3.67 19.46 -2.21
CA TYR A 269 -5.11 19.39 -2.52
C TYR A 269 -5.49 18.75 -3.86
N SER A 270 -4.55 18.28 -4.69
CA SER A 270 -4.86 17.77 -6.04
C SER A 270 -5.50 16.38 -6.06
N TRP A 271 -5.39 15.63 -4.97
CA TRP A 271 -5.96 14.28 -4.83
C TRP A 271 -6.40 14.00 -3.39
N GLY A 272 -7.00 12.83 -3.16
CA GLY A 272 -7.53 12.45 -1.85
C GLY A 272 -8.91 13.04 -1.60
N SER A 273 -9.22 13.33 -0.34
CA SER A 273 -10.55 13.71 0.12
C SER A 273 -11.03 15.07 -0.40
N HIS A 274 -10.18 16.09 -0.50
CA HIS A 274 -10.56 17.44 -0.98
C HIS A 274 -11.19 17.46 -2.38
N PRO A 275 -10.57 16.87 -3.43
CA PRO A 275 -11.14 16.87 -4.77
C PRO A 275 -12.11 15.70 -5.04
N SER A 276 -12.34 14.82 -4.07
CA SER A 276 -13.22 13.66 -4.25
C SER A 276 -14.70 14.05 -4.15
N ARG A 277 -15.45 13.82 -5.23
CA ARG A 277 -16.90 14.12 -5.29
C ARG A 277 -17.70 13.42 -4.20
N LEU A 278 -17.31 12.20 -3.81
CA LEU A 278 -17.92 11.49 -2.69
C LEU A 278 -17.88 12.32 -1.40
N ILE A 279 -16.69 12.79 -1.02
CA ILE A 279 -16.48 13.52 0.24
C ILE A 279 -17.15 14.88 0.18
N GLN A 280 -17.02 15.61 -0.93
CA GLN A 280 -17.71 16.88 -1.14
C GLN A 280 -19.23 16.73 -0.98
N LYS A 281 -19.82 15.69 -1.57
CA LYS A 281 -21.26 15.46 -1.51
C LYS A 281 -21.73 15.10 -0.10
N VAL A 282 -21.00 14.24 0.60
CA VAL A 282 -21.35 13.83 1.97
C VAL A 282 -21.22 15.01 2.94
N ARG A 283 -20.15 15.81 2.84
CA ARG A 283 -19.96 17.01 3.68
C ARG A 283 -21.01 18.10 3.42
N ALA A 284 -21.43 18.28 2.17
CA ALA A 284 -22.51 19.21 1.82
C ALA A 284 -23.91 18.72 2.24
N GLY A 285 -24.03 17.47 2.67
CA GLY A 285 -25.30 16.80 2.97
C GLY A 285 -25.93 16.15 1.75
N HIS A 286 -26.58 15.01 1.98
CA HIS A 286 -27.28 14.26 0.94
C HIS A 286 -28.54 13.59 1.49
N ALA A 287 -29.71 13.95 0.95
CA ALA A 287 -30.99 13.30 1.25
C ALA A 287 -31.30 13.11 2.76
N LYS A 288 -30.93 14.07 3.60
CA LYS A 288 -31.07 14.05 5.07
C LYS A 288 -30.28 12.95 5.79
N VAL A 289 -29.34 12.28 5.12
CA VAL A 289 -28.36 11.41 5.77
C VAL A 289 -27.45 12.26 6.66
N VAL A 290 -27.27 11.81 7.89
CA VAL A 290 -26.38 12.44 8.88
C VAL A 290 -25.35 11.42 9.30
N LEU A 291 -24.08 11.69 8.97
CA LEU A 291 -22.95 10.92 9.47
C LEU A 291 -22.45 11.54 10.76
N ASN A 292 -22.07 10.69 11.72
CA ASN A 292 -21.31 11.17 12.86
C ASN A 292 -19.84 11.47 12.46
N ALA A 293 -19.09 12.09 13.36
CA ALA A 293 -17.70 12.51 13.09
C ALA A 293 -16.77 11.33 12.76
N GLU A 294 -16.96 10.16 13.38
CA GLU A 294 -16.16 8.97 13.10
C GLU A 294 -16.49 8.38 11.72
N GLU A 295 -17.77 8.29 11.38
CA GLU A 295 -18.22 7.78 10.08
C GLU A 295 -17.70 8.64 8.93
N LEU A 296 -17.73 9.97 9.09
CA LEU A 296 -17.14 10.89 8.11
C LEU A 296 -15.62 10.75 8.01
N ASP A 297 -14.93 10.67 9.15
CA ASP A 297 -13.47 10.48 9.20
C ASP A 297 -13.03 9.16 8.53
N ARG A 298 -13.81 8.09 8.65
CA ARG A 298 -13.55 6.82 7.95
C ARG A 298 -13.56 6.97 6.43
N LEU A 299 -14.54 7.71 5.90
CA LEU A 299 -14.62 7.97 4.45
C LEU A 299 -13.47 8.87 3.99
N ILE A 300 -13.18 9.96 4.71
CA ILE A 300 -12.07 10.89 4.43
C ILE A 300 -10.74 10.13 4.42
N THR A 301 -10.44 9.44 5.52
CA THR A 301 -9.18 8.73 5.73
C THR A 301 -8.99 7.64 4.67
N TRP A 302 -10.03 6.88 4.32
CA TRP A 302 -9.93 5.87 3.27
C TRP A 302 -9.48 6.45 1.93
N VAL A 303 -10.11 7.55 1.50
CA VAL A 303 -9.77 8.21 0.25
C VAL A 303 -8.36 8.81 0.31
N ASP A 304 -7.99 9.45 1.43
CA ASP A 304 -6.66 10.02 1.66
C ASP A 304 -5.55 8.97 1.67
N LEU A 305 -5.84 7.75 2.14
CA LEU A 305 -4.92 6.62 2.06
C LEU A 305 -4.76 6.07 0.64
N ASN A 306 -5.30 6.75 -0.37
CA ASN A 306 -5.34 6.31 -1.76
C ASN A 306 -6.21 5.05 -1.96
N ALA A 307 -7.31 4.98 -1.20
CA ALA A 307 -8.37 3.99 -1.30
C ALA A 307 -7.98 2.50 -1.21
N PRO A 308 -7.19 2.05 -0.21
CA PRO A 308 -6.84 0.63 -0.05
C PRO A 308 -8.11 -0.24 0.11
N TYR A 309 -8.07 -1.47 -0.44
CA TYR A 309 -9.16 -2.45 -0.27
C TYR A 309 -8.78 -3.59 0.68
N TYR A 310 -7.76 -4.37 0.31
CA TYR A 310 -7.34 -5.54 1.06
C TYR A 310 -6.35 -5.18 2.18
N PRO A 311 -6.50 -5.76 3.39
CA PRO A 311 -5.55 -5.53 4.48
C PRO A 311 -4.21 -6.26 4.28
N GLU A 312 -4.17 -7.37 3.52
CA GLU A 312 -2.98 -8.22 3.42
C GLU A 312 -2.81 -8.86 2.03
N TYR A 313 -1.57 -9.21 1.70
CA TYR A 313 -1.19 -9.81 0.42
C TYR A 313 -1.42 -11.32 0.34
N ALA A 314 -1.66 -12.00 1.46
CA ALA A 314 -1.90 -13.42 1.47
C ALA A 314 -3.19 -13.76 0.69
N SER A 315 -3.22 -14.91 0.03
CA SER A 315 -4.36 -15.32 -0.79
C SER A 315 -4.85 -16.73 -0.48
N ALA A 316 -6.17 -16.91 -0.49
CA ALA A 316 -6.83 -18.21 -0.50
C ALA A 316 -6.96 -18.79 -1.93
N TYR A 317 -6.86 -17.94 -2.96
CA TYR A 317 -7.08 -18.31 -4.36
C TYR A 317 -5.89 -17.90 -5.25
N PRO A 318 -4.66 -18.36 -4.97
CA PRO A 318 -3.46 -17.84 -5.61
C PRO A 318 -3.37 -18.12 -7.13
N GLN A 319 -4.07 -19.14 -7.65
CA GLN A 319 -4.11 -19.46 -9.09
C GLN A 319 -5.22 -18.73 -9.86
N ASN A 320 -6.20 -18.19 -9.16
CA ASN A 320 -7.40 -17.62 -9.78
C ASN A 320 -7.18 -16.17 -10.22
N PRO A 321 -8.06 -15.61 -11.07
CA PRO A 321 -7.94 -14.23 -11.54
C PRO A 321 -7.73 -13.22 -10.41
N GLY A 322 -6.71 -12.37 -10.58
CA GLY A 322 -6.28 -11.38 -9.58
C GLY A 322 -5.74 -11.96 -8.28
N GLY A 323 -5.56 -13.28 -8.16
CA GLY A 323 -5.20 -13.95 -6.91
C GLY A 323 -6.29 -13.79 -5.84
N ARG A 324 -7.55 -13.57 -6.21
CA ARG A 324 -8.65 -13.28 -5.28
C ARG A 324 -9.97 -13.96 -5.66
N SER A 325 -10.18 -14.26 -6.94
CA SER A 325 -11.48 -14.75 -7.39
C SER A 325 -11.79 -16.16 -6.87
N PRO A 326 -13.02 -16.44 -6.40
CA PRO A 326 -13.45 -17.80 -6.09
C PRO A 326 -13.74 -18.63 -7.35
N LEU A 327 -13.81 -17.97 -8.51
CA LEU A 327 -13.95 -18.59 -9.81
C LEU A 327 -12.58 -18.79 -10.45
N THR A 328 -12.40 -19.92 -11.10
CA THR A 328 -11.22 -20.22 -11.93
C THR A 328 -11.26 -19.40 -13.22
N SER A 329 -10.11 -19.27 -13.88
CA SER A 329 -10.05 -18.62 -15.21
C SER A 329 -10.95 -19.29 -16.24
N ALA A 330 -11.11 -20.62 -16.17
CA ALA A 330 -11.99 -21.37 -17.05
C ALA A 330 -13.47 -21.03 -16.82
N GLU A 331 -13.90 -20.91 -15.56
CA GLU A 331 -15.27 -20.50 -15.21
C GLU A 331 -15.55 -19.05 -15.60
N VAL A 332 -14.60 -18.14 -15.41
CA VAL A 332 -14.71 -16.75 -15.88
C VAL A 332 -14.84 -16.69 -17.41
N GLN A 333 -14.05 -17.49 -18.13
CA GLN A 333 -14.16 -17.60 -19.58
C GLN A 333 -15.50 -18.22 -20.00
N ARG A 334 -16.01 -19.21 -19.26
CA ARG A 334 -17.33 -19.79 -19.49
C ARG A 334 -18.45 -18.78 -19.29
N LEU A 335 -18.39 -17.96 -18.23
CA LEU A 335 -19.32 -16.86 -18.01
C LEU A 335 -19.35 -15.89 -19.19
N LYS A 336 -18.19 -15.56 -19.76
CA LYS A 336 -18.11 -14.76 -20.99
C LYS A 336 -18.83 -15.44 -22.16
N THR A 337 -18.62 -16.73 -22.39
CA THR A 337 -19.32 -17.47 -23.46
C THR A 337 -20.84 -17.48 -23.26
N LEU A 338 -21.31 -17.64 -22.02
CA LEU A 338 -22.74 -17.71 -21.70
C LEU A 338 -23.46 -16.36 -21.81
N THR A 339 -22.75 -15.27 -21.49
CA THR A 339 -23.35 -13.93 -21.31
C THR A 339 -22.86 -12.88 -22.30
N GLY A 340 -21.85 -13.18 -23.12
CA GLY A 340 -21.18 -12.19 -23.96
C GLY A 340 -20.40 -11.12 -23.18
N VAL A 341 -20.40 -11.14 -21.84
CA VAL A 341 -19.77 -10.12 -21.01
C VAL A 341 -18.39 -10.59 -20.54
N GLN A 342 -17.36 -9.85 -20.90
CA GLN A 342 -16.01 -10.03 -20.35
C GLN A 342 -15.94 -9.38 -18.96
N ILE A 343 -15.54 -10.13 -17.94
CA ILE A 343 -15.15 -9.55 -16.65
C ILE A 343 -13.77 -8.92 -16.84
N ALA A 344 -13.66 -7.61 -16.62
CA ALA A 344 -12.44 -6.86 -16.84
C ALA A 344 -11.53 -6.91 -15.61
N HIS A 345 -10.26 -7.23 -15.84
CA HIS A 345 -9.20 -7.25 -14.82
C HIS A 345 -8.11 -6.20 -15.11
N ALA A 346 -8.48 -5.17 -15.87
CA ALA A 346 -7.60 -4.12 -16.38
C ALA A 346 -8.11 -2.73 -15.97
N HIS A 347 -7.24 -1.88 -15.42
CA HIS A 347 -7.63 -0.55 -14.94
C HIS A 347 -8.26 0.33 -16.04
N GLY A 348 -7.76 0.27 -17.27
CA GLY A 348 -8.30 1.05 -18.38
C GLY A 348 -9.78 0.75 -18.71
N ALA A 349 -10.30 -0.42 -18.32
CA ALA A 349 -11.65 -0.84 -18.68
C ALA A 349 -12.75 -0.06 -17.94
N ARG A 350 -12.46 0.48 -16.76
CA ARG A 350 -13.42 1.20 -15.88
C ARG A 350 -14.79 0.50 -15.79
N GLN A 351 -14.78 -0.83 -15.73
CA GLN A 351 -16.00 -1.63 -15.73
C GLN A 351 -16.62 -1.63 -14.33
N ARG A 352 -17.92 -1.40 -14.25
CA ARG A 352 -18.72 -1.56 -13.02
C ARG A 352 -18.80 -3.04 -12.63
N ALA A 353 -19.08 -3.31 -11.35
CA ALA A 353 -19.12 -4.68 -10.84
C ALA A 353 -20.10 -5.57 -11.62
N GLN A 354 -19.67 -6.79 -11.96
CA GLN A 354 -20.45 -7.70 -12.81
C GLN A 354 -21.11 -8.83 -12.02
N LEU A 355 -20.46 -9.33 -10.98
CA LEU A 355 -20.97 -10.40 -10.14
C LEU A 355 -21.43 -9.87 -8.78
N SER A 356 -22.40 -10.56 -8.19
CA SER A 356 -22.68 -10.51 -6.76
C SER A 356 -22.69 -11.94 -6.23
N PHE A 357 -21.71 -12.30 -5.39
CA PHE A 357 -21.71 -13.59 -4.73
C PHE A 357 -22.66 -13.66 -3.52
N ALA A 358 -22.99 -12.52 -2.91
CA ALA A 358 -23.96 -12.47 -1.82
C ALA A 358 -25.40 -12.67 -2.33
N ARG A 359 -25.69 -12.16 -3.53
CA ARG A 359 -27.01 -12.22 -4.19
C ARG A 359 -26.83 -12.58 -5.68
N PRO A 360 -26.52 -13.86 -5.99
CA PRO A 360 -26.19 -14.31 -7.35
C PRO A 360 -27.16 -13.87 -8.44
N GLU A 361 -28.45 -13.85 -8.14
CA GLU A 361 -29.54 -13.50 -9.05
C GLU A 361 -29.51 -12.02 -9.50
N LEU A 362 -28.87 -11.15 -8.71
CA LEU A 362 -28.72 -9.72 -8.98
C LEU A 362 -27.44 -9.40 -9.77
N SER A 363 -26.65 -10.41 -10.13
CA SER A 363 -25.42 -10.24 -10.91
C SER A 363 -25.75 -9.65 -12.28
N ARG A 364 -25.15 -8.49 -12.59
CA ARG A 364 -25.39 -7.76 -13.84
C ARG A 364 -25.03 -8.58 -15.07
N ILE A 365 -24.02 -9.43 -14.95
CA ILE A 365 -23.57 -10.30 -16.04
C ILE A 365 -24.71 -11.16 -16.63
N LEU A 366 -25.71 -11.50 -15.81
CA LEU A 366 -26.83 -12.36 -16.22
C LEU A 366 -27.75 -11.70 -17.26
N THR A 367 -27.76 -10.37 -17.37
CA THR A 367 -28.57 -9.68 -18.40
C THR A 367 -28.03 -9.91 -19.80
N GLY A 368 -26.76 -10.28 -19.94
CA GLY A 368 -26.15 -10.63 -21.23
C GLY A 368 -26.40 -12.07 -21.68
N ALA A 369 -27.03 -12.92 -20.84
CA ALA A 369 -27.23 -14.33 -21.16
C ALA A 369 -27.99 -14.52 -22.48
N THR A 370 -27.48 -15.39 -23.36
CA THR A 370 -28.01 -15.58 -24.71
C THR A 370 -29.38 -16.28 -24.76
N ASN A 371 -29.68 -17.11 -23.76
CA ASN A 371 -30.97 -17.78 -23.58
C ASN A 371 -31.16 -18.23 -22.12
N ALA A 372 -32.33 -18.80 -21.81
CA ALA A 372 -32.67 -19.24 -20.45
C ALA A 372 -31.71 -20.32 -19.89
N THR A 373 -31.27 -21.26 -20.74
CA THR A 373 -30.31 -22.31 -20.35
C THR A 373 -28.95 -21.70 -20.01
N ALA A 374 -28.46 -20.78 -20.85
CA ALA A 374 -27.21 -20.07 -20.60
C ALA A 374 -27.27 -19.21 -19.33
N ARG A 375 -28.42 -18.57 -19.08
CA ARG A 375 -28.66 -17.81 -17.84
C ARG A 375 -28.63 -18.70 -16.61
N ALA A 376 -29.27 -19.87 -16.68
CA ALA A 376 -29.31 -20.82 -15.57
C ALA A 376 -27.91 -21.37 -15.26
N GLU A 377 -27.12 -21.70 -16.29
CA GLU A 377 -25.73 -22.15 -16.12
C GLU A 377 -24.84 -21.06 -15.54
N ALA A 378 -24.94 -19.82 -16.06
CA ALA A 378 -24.18 -18.69 -15.54
C ALA A 378 -24.52 -18.42 -14.06
N LEU A 379 -25.80 -18.49 -13.69
CA LEU A 379 -26.23 -18.35 -12.30
C LEU A 379 -25.68 -19.48 -11.41
N ALA A 380 -25.63 -20.72 -11.92
CA ALA A 380 -25.05 -21.85 -11.19
C ALA A 380 -23.54 -21.63 -10.91
N LEU A 381 -22.78 -21.14 -11.89
CA LEU A 381 -21.36 -20.79 -11.71
C LEU A 381 -21.17 -19.71 -10.63
N ILE A 382 -22.02 -18.68 -10.63
CA ILE A 382 -21.95 -17.60 -9.63
C ILE A 382 -22.29 -18.14 -8.23
N ARG A 383 -23.31 -18.99 -8.11
CA ARG A 383 -23.67 -19.66 -6.85
C ARG A 383 -22.55 -20.56 -6.33
N GLU A 384 -21.85 -21.24 -7.23
CA GLU A 384 -20.67 -22.04 -6.88
C GLU A 384 -19.52 -21.17 -6.37
N GLY A 385 -19.23 -20.04 -7.03
CA GLY A 385 -18.28 -19.04 -6.51
C GLY A 385 -18.68 -18.52 -5.12
N ALA A 386 -19.97 -18.28 -4.90
CA ALA A 386 -20.50 -17.88 -3.60
C ALA A 386 -20.34 -18.97 -2.52
N ARG A 387 -20.54 -20.24 -2.88
CA ARG A 387 -20.29 -21.38 -1.98
C ARG A 387 -18.82 -21.44 -1.58
N ARG A 388 -17.91 -21.35 -2.55
CA ARG A 388 -16.46 -21.37 -2.31
C ARG A 388 -16.00 -20.21 -1.41
N LEU A 389 -16.57 -19.00 -1.54
CA LEU A 389 -16.24 -17.89 -0.65
C LEU A 389 -16.68 -18.11 0.80
N ARG A 390 -17.78 -18.83 1.02
CA ARG A 390 -18.22 -19.18 2.39
C ARG A 390 -17.29 -20.23 3.02
N GLU A 391 -16.84 -21.20 2.23
CA GLU A 391 -15.97 -22.28 2.71
C GLU A 391 -14.51 -21.86 2.83
N MET A 392 -14.05 -21.01 1.93
CA MET A 392 -12.68 -20.49 1.88
C MET A 392 -12.72 -18.96 1.76
N PRO A 393 -12.90 -18.25 2.87
CA PRO A 393 -13.00 -16.80 2.87
C PRO A 393 -11.76 -16.14 2.26
N ARG A 394 -11.91 -14.95 1.71
CA ARG A 394 -10.79 -14.11 1.22
C ARG A 394 -10.23 -13.26 2.35
N ALA A 395 -9.07 -12.64 2.13
CA ALA A 395 -8.44 -11.70 3.06
C ALA A 395 -9.29 -10.48 3.46
N ASP A 396 -10.40 -10.21 2.76
CA ASP A 396 -11.39 -9.19 3.13
C ASP A 396 -12.58 -9.75 3.92
N MET A 397 -12.50 -10.99 4.43
CA MET A 397 -13.56 -11.71 5.13
C MET A 397 -13.05 -12.28 6.45
N ASP A 398 -13.95 -12.43 7.41
CA ASP A 398 -13.64 -13.12 8.66
C ASP A 398 -13.46 -14.63 8.40
N GLY A 399 -12.59 -15.28 9.19
CA GLY A 399 -12.23 -16.68 9.00
C GLY A 399 -11.26 -16.95 7.83
N PHE A 400 -10.67 -15.90 7.24
CA PHE A 400 -9.65 -16.06 6.21
C PHE A 400 -8.49 -16.95 6.68
N THR A 401 -8.08 -17.86 5.81
CA THR A 401 -6.85 -18.65 5.94
C THR A 401 -6.07 -18.56 4.64
N ALA A 402 -4.79 -18.25 4.73
CA ALA A 402 -3.90 -18.19 3.58
C ALA A 402 -3.69 -19.58 2.96
N CYS A 403 -3.41 -19.65 1.65
CA CYS A 403 -3.02 -20.91 1.01
C CYS A 403 -1.72 -21.46 1.61
N ASP A 404 -1.50 -22.76 1.48
CA ASP A 404 -0.33 -23.46 2.05
C ASP A 404 1.00 -22.79 1.69
N ARG A 405 1.15 -22.33 0.45
CA ARG A 405 2.36 -21.64 -0.01
C ARG A 405 2.62 -20.35 0.76
N ASP A 406 1.58 -19.57 1.01
CA ASP A 406 1.70 -18.32 1.78
C ASP A 406 1.92 -18.61 3.27
N GLN A 407 1.38 -19.70 3.82
CA GLN A 407 1.68 -20.14 5.19
C GLN A 407 3.16 -20.55 5.35
N VAL A 408 3.74 -21.25 4.35
CA VAL A 408 5.17 -21.58 4.32
C VAL A 408 6.04 -20.32 4.27
N ARG A 409 5.65 -19.32 3.46
CA ARG A 409 6.34 -18.03 3.38
C ARG A 409 6.34 -17.30 4.71
N GLU A 410 5.19 -17.26 5.39
CA GLU A 410 5.07 -16.65 6.70
C GLU A 410 5.92 -17.39 7.74
N THR A 411 5.94 -18.72 7.72
CA THR A 411 6.79 -19.53 8.59
C THR A 411 8.28 -19.21 8.40
N LYS A 412 8.72 -19.09 7.13
CA LYS A 412 10.09 -18.69 6.79
C LYS A 412 10.41 -17.27 7.30
N TYR A 413 9.47 -16.33 7.15
CA TYR A 413 9.62 -14.97 7.64
C TYR A 413 9.78 -14.94 9.17
N GLN A 414 8.91 -15.63 9.91
CA GLN A 414 8.99 -15.71 11.37
C GLN A 414 10.30 -16.33 11.86
N ALA A 415 10.82 -17.35 11.16
CA ALA A 415 12.13 -17.92 11.47
C ALA A 415 13.28 -16.91 11.27
N ARG A 416 13.23 -16.09 10.20
CA ARG A 416 14.22 -15.04 9.94
C ARG A 416 14.11 -13.89 10.95
N LEU A 417 12.89 -13.50 11.35
CA LEU A 417 12.67 -12.51 12.41
C LEU A 417 13.21 -12.99 13.76
N ALA A 418 12.98 -14.26 14.11
CA ALA A 418 13.54 -14.86 15.32
C ALA A 418 15.08 -14.87 15.30
N ARG A 419 15.70 -15.08 14.13
CA ARG A 419 17.17 -14.96 13.96
C ARG A 419 17.64 -13.52 14.16
N GLU A 420 16.94 -12.55 13.58
CA GLU A 420 17.25 -11.13 13.78
C GLU A 420 17.22 -10.75 15.26
N LEU A 421 16.21 -11.20 16.01
CA LEU A 421 16.14 -10.97 17.46
C LEU A 421 17.35 -11.53 18.22
N ARG A 422 17.85 -12.71 17.82
CA ARG A 422 19.10 -13.28 18.39
C ARG A 422 20.32 -12.43 18.06
N VAL A 423 20.40 -11.89 16.84
CA VAL A 423 21.49 -10.98 16.43
C VAL A 423 21.48 -9.70 17.26
N TYR A 424 20.31 -9.09 17.49
CA TYR A 424 20.18 -7.93 18.36
C TYR A 424 20.64 -8.23 19.79
N GLY A 425 20.25 -9.40 20.34
CA GLY A 425 20.72 -9.86 21.65
C GLY A 425 22.24 -9.98 21.73
N ALA A 426 22.87 -10.64 20.75
CA ALA A 426 24.32 -10.79 20.70
C ALA A 426 25.05 -9.45 20.58
N LEU A 427 24.54 -8.52 19.76
CA LEU A 427 25.13 -7.19 19.58
C LEU A 427 25.12 -6.38 20.88
N ARG A 428 24.07 -6.49 21.71
CA ARG A 428 24.03 -5.85 23.04
C ARG A 428 25.08 -6.41 23.98
N GLU A 429 25.41 -7.68 23.83
CA GLU A 429 26.42 -8.39 24.63
C GLU A 429 27.83 -8.30 24.04
N GLY A 430 28.04 -7.54 22.96
CA GLY A 430 29.34 -7.44 22.29
C GLY A 430 29.79 -8.71 21.56
N ARG A 431 28.87 -9.66 21.33
CA ARG A 431 29.11 -10.92 20.63
C ARG A 431 28.76 -10.82 19.15
N ARG A 432 29.25 -11.78 18.37
CA ARG A 432 28.87 -11.98 16.96
C ARG A 432 28.05 -13.26 16.85
N VAL A 433 27.02 -13.22 16.01
CA VAL A 433 26.25 -14.39 15.59
C VAL A 433 26.35 -14.46 14.08
N TYR A 434 26.80 -15.60 13.58
CA TYR A 434 26.96 -15.86 12.16
C TYR A 434 25.78 -16.67 11.65
N ASP A 435 25.57 -16.61 10.35
CA ASP A 435 24.49 -17.33 9.72
C ASP A 435 24.78 -18.84 9.72
N GLU A 436 23.87 -19.68 10.23
CA GLU A 436 24.04 -21.15 10.29
C GLU A 436 24.38 -21.79 8.93
N GLU A 437 23.89 -21.23 7.82
CA GLU A 437 24.21 -21.65 6.43
C GLU A 437 25.67 -21.37 6.04
N GLN A 438 26.40 -20.53 6.79
CA GLN A 438 27.84 -20.27 6.57
C GLN A 438 28.74 -21.24 7.35
N ARG A 439 28.20 -22.01 8.30
CA ARG A 439 29.01 -22.97 9.08
C ARG A 439 29.42 -24.20 8.27
N THR A 440 28.71 -24.53 7.19
CA THR A 440 28.98 -25.73 6.38
C THR A 440 30.18 -25.61 5.45
N SER A 441 30.79 -24.42 5.27
CA SER A 441 31.98 -24.25 4.42
C SER A 441 33.30 -24.13 5.18
N GLU A 442 33.30 -23.69 6.44
CA GLU A 442 34.54 -23.59 7.23
C GLU A 442 34.85 -24.85 8.05
N GLU A 443 33.84 -25.65 8.41
CA GLU A 443 34.04 -26.95 9.08
C GLU A 443 34.30 -28.10 8.08
N ALA A 444 34.16 -27.87 6.76
CA ALA A 444 34.48 -28.86 5.72
C ALA A 444 35.96 -28.86 5.27
N THR A 445 36.76 -27.93 5.80
CA THR A 445 38.17 -27.76 5.40
C THR A 445 39.14 -27.72 6.59
N ARG A 446 38.71 -28.25 7.74
CA ARG A 446 39.58 -28.68 8.85
C ARG A 446 39.33 -30.14 9.13
#